data_AF-A0A6B3C8Z1-F1
#
_entry.id   AF-A0A6B3C8Z1-F1
#
_cell.length_a   1.000
_cell.length_b   1.000
_cell.length_c   1.000
_cell.angle_alpha   90.00
_cell.angle_beta   90.00
_cell.angle_gamma   90.00
#
_symmetry.space_group_name_H-M   'P 1'
#
loop_
_entity.id
_entity.type
_entity.pdbx_description
1 polymer ?
#
loop_
_entity_poly.entity_id
_entity_poly.type
_entity_poly.pdbx_seq_one_letter_code
_entity_poly.pdbx_strand_id
1 'polypeptide(L)' 'MSLTTPAVVTVTGAAGQIGYALAFRLASGQLLGADRPVRLRMLDITPALKAA' A
#
# COMPACT_ATOMS: atom_id res chain seq x y z
N MET A 1 15.76 -17.00 4.44
CA MET A 1 14.64 -16.21 3.87
C MET A 1 14.59 -16.49 2.37
N SER A 2 13.50 -17.08 1.87
CA SER A 2 13.31 -17.21 0.42
C SER A 2 13.21 -15.81 -0.19
N LEU A 3 13.95 -15.53 -1.26
CA LEU A 3 13.96 -14.25 -1.97
C LEU A 3 12.70 -14.11 -2.84
N THR A 4 11.51 -14.18 -2.25
CA THR A 4 10.26 -13.99 -2.98
C THR A 4 10.16 -12.54 -3.46
N THR A 5 10.20 -12.33 -4.78
CA THR A 5 10.04 -11.03 -5.41
C THR A 5 8.78 -10.34 -4.88
N PRO A 6 8.84 -9.14 -4.28
CA PRO A 6 7.68 -8.48 -3.70
C PRO A 6 6.55 -8.27 -4.72
N ALA A 7 5.29 -8.47 -4.30
CA ALA A 7 4.15 -8.11 -5.12
C ALA A 7 4.04 -6.59 -5.16
N VAL A 8 3.88 -6.01 -6.36
CA VAL A 8 3.71 -4.57 -6.52
C VAL A 8 2.21 -4.25 -6.45
N VAL A 9 1.82 -3.42 -5.49
CA VAL A 9 0.41 -3.02 -5.29
C VAL A 9 0.32 -1.51 -5.45
N THR A 10 -0.43 -1.05 -6.43
CA THR A 10 -0.71 0.37 -6.63
C THR A 10 -2.03 0.73 -5.95
N VAL A 11 -2.02 1.73 -5.06
CA VAL A 11 -3.22 2.26 -4.40
C VAL A 11 -3.48 3.65 -4.95
N THR A 12 -4.65 3.87 -5.55
CA THR A 12 -5.12 5.19 -6.00
C THR A 12 -5.97 5.84 -4.92
N GLY A 13 -6.02 7.18 -4.89
CA GLY A 13 -6.67 7.89 -3.77
C GLY A 13 -5.99 7.59 -2.43
N ALA A 14 -4.68 7.34 -2.49
CA ALA A 14 -3.85 6.90 -1.37
C ALA A 14 -3.86 7.86 -0.17
N ALA A 15 -4.00 9.16 -0.41
CA ALA A 15 -4.04 10.18 0.62
C ALA A 15 -5.47 10.40 1.17
N GLY A 16 -6.48 9.72 0.63
CA GLY A 16 -7.83 9.72 1.17
C GLY A 16 -7.96 8.86 2.44
N GLN A 17 -9.07 9.03 3.16
CA GLN A 17 -9.34 8.31 4.42
C GLN A 17 -9.33 6.78 4.25
N ILE A 18 -9.82 6.28 3.12
CA ILE A 18 -9.76 4.85 2.79
C ILE A 18 -8.32 4.40 2.54
N GLY A 19 -7.53 5.20 1.80
CA GLY A 19 -6.12 4.92 1.54
C GLY A 19 -5.31 4.82 2.84
N TYR A 20 -5.53 5.74 3.77
CA TYR A 20 -4.94 5.73 5.10
C TYR A 20 -5.26 4.45 5.88
N ALA A 21 -6.55 4.10 5.99
CA ALA A 21 -6.98 2.89 6.69
C ALA A 21 -6.48 1.59 6.01
N LEU A 22 -6.38 1.60 4.68
CA LEU A 22 -5.97 0.44 3.88
C LEU A 22 -4.46 0.18 3.98
N ALA A 23 -3.62 1.21 4.04
CA ALA A 23 -2.16 1.08 4.00
C ALA A 23 -1.64 0.09 5.06
N PHE A 24 -2.14 0.18 6.29
CA PHE A 24 -1.74 -0.70 7.39
C PHE A 24 -2.19 -2.15 7.17
N ARG A 25 -3.39 -2.36 6.62
CA ARG A 25 -3.92 -3.70 6.33
C ARG A 25 -3.15 -4.38 5.21
N LEU A 26 -2.73 -3.62 4.20
CA LEU A 26 -1.86 -4.11 3.13
C LEU A 26 -0.47 -4.48 3.68
N ALA A 27 0.12 -3.58 4.46
CA ALA A 27 1.45 -3.79 5.05
C ALA A 27 1.48 -4.97 6.04
N SER A 28 0.37 -5.24 6.75
CA SER A 28 0.24 -6.38 7.67
C SER A 28 0.00 -7.71 6.97
N GLY A 29 -0.07 -7.73 5.63
CA GLY A 29 -0.33 -8.95 4.86
C GLY A 29 -1.79 -9.42 4.84
N GLN A 30 -2.77 -8.59 5.23
CA GLN A 30 -4.19 -9.01 5.22
C GLN A 30 -4.73 -9.27 3.81
N LEU A 31 -4.09 -8.74 2.76
CA LEU A 31 -4.51 -8.95 1.38
C LEU A 31 -3.90 -10.21 0.76
N LEU A 32 -2.59 -10.41 0.90
CA LEU A 32 -1.83 -11.44 0.18
C LEU A 32 -1.19 -12.50 1.09
N GLY A 33 -1.45 -12.44 2.40
CA GLY A 33 -0.82 -13.28 3.41
C GLY A 33 0.41 -12.63 4.05
N ALA A 34 0.68 -12.98 5.31
CA ALA A 34 1.80 -12.42 6.10
C ALA A 34 3.19 -12.77 5.52
N ASP A 35 3.30 -13.88 4.79
CA ASP A 35 4.55 -14.34 4.19
C ASP A 35 4.84 -13.73 2.80
N ARG A 36 3.89 -12.95 2.25
CA ARG A 36 4.04 -12.33 0.92
C ARG A 36 4.53 -10.90 1.07
N PRO A 37 5.80 -10.58 0.77
CA PRO A 37 6.27 -9.21 0.80
C PRO A 37 5.57 -8.38 -0.26
N VAL A 38 5.22 -7.13 0.08
CA VAL A 38 4.54 -6.18 -0.80
C VAL A 38 5.37 -4.90 -0.96
N ARG A 39 5.32 -4.33 -2.17
CA ARG A 39 5.82 -2.99 -2.48
C ARG A 39 4.63 -2.11 -2.83
N LEU A 40 4.29 -1.19 -1.93
CA LEU A 40 3.19 -0.26 -2.15
C LEU A 40 3.63 0.91 -3.04
N ARG A 41 2.81 1.23 -4.05
CA ARG A 41 2.91 2.41 -4.89
C ARG A 41 1.69 3.27 -4.63
N MET A 42 1.90 4.38 -3.93
CA MET A 42 0.82 5.28 -3.53
C MET A 42 0.65 6.33 -4.62
N LEU A 43 -0.53 6.37 -5.24
CA LEU A 43 -0.88 7.31 -6.30
C LEU A 43 -2.04 8.20 -5.83
N ASP A 44 -1.86 9.50 -5.97
CA ASP A 44 -2.91 10.48 -5.77
C ASP A 44 -2.72 11.67 -6.71
N ILE A 45 -3.69 12.58 -6.71
CA ILE A 45 -3.61 13.85 -7.44
C ILE A 45 -2.66 14.82 -6.73
N THR A 46 -2.02 15.72 -7.49
CA THR A 46 -1.05 16.71 -6.94
C THR A 46 -1.58 17.50 -5.74
N PRO A 47 -2.84 17.99 -5.69
CA PRO A 47 -3.38 18.69 -4.52
C PRO A 47 -3.36 17.87 -3.23
N ALA A 48 -3.44 16.54 -3.32
CA ALA A 48 -3.50 15.64 -2.18
C ALA A 48 -2.12 15.40 -1.53
N LEU A 49 -1.01 15.82 -2.15
CA LEU A 49 0.34 15.67 -1.57
C LEU A 49 0.54 16.45 -0.27
N LYS A 50 -0.33 17.42 0.04
CA LYS A 50 -0.32 18.17 1.31
C LYS A 50 -1.03 17.44 2.44
N ALA A 51 -1.75 16.36 2.14
CA ALA A 51 -2.36 15.54 3.17
C ALA A 51 -1.24 14.79 3.90
N ALA A 52 -1.07 15.10 5.18
CA ALA A 52 -0.17 14.43 6.12
C ALA A 52 -0.98 13.99 7.33
#